data_AF-A0A1I7EIR3-F1
#
_entry.id   AF-A0A1I7EIR3-F1
#
_cell.length_a   1.000
_cell.length_b   1.000
_cell.length_c   1.000
_cell.angle_alpha   90.00
_cell.angle_beta   90.00
_cell.angle_gamma   90.00
#
_symmetry.space_group_name_H-M   'P 1'
#
loop_
_entity.id
_entity.type
_entity.pdbx_description
1 polymer ?
#
loop_
_entity_poly.entity_id
_entity_poly.type
_entity_poly.pdbx_seq_one_letter_code
_entity_poly.pdbx_strand_id
1 'polypeptide(L)'
;MRANFLLRTAGYWTSAGDAIAIVDAPSDQSSGMNDAFRLSETHAQDLHVIVAALRQRFPAAKIALVGTSRGTISVGNVLQREPRLADAYVLTSPVTIGMRGEAGLSGMHWDVSTTPVLVVSNENDGCRVSPFSAAHTLAKDNRFQFLAVSSSERGGNGASECGAKSPHGFLGIETQVLSAVSRWLEEPGTVPR
;
A
#
# COMPACT_ATOMS: atom_id res chain seq x y z
N MET A 1 -5.09 -15.60 -3.10
CA MET A 1 -4.07 -14.83 -2.34
C MET A 1 -2.61 -15.11 -2.72
N ARG A 2 -2.21 -16.30 -3.18
CA ARG A 2 -0.79 -16.72 -3.38
C ARG A 2 0.10 -15.87 -4.33
N ALA A 3 -0.41 -14.87 -5.03
CA ALA A 3 0.37 -14.09 -5.98
C ALA A 3 0.65 -12.64 -5.55
N ASN A 4 -0.11 -12.07 -4.59
CA ASN A 4 -0.02 -10.65 -4.23
C ASN A 4 1.40 -10.23 -3.83
N PHE A 5 1.83 -9.02 -4.20
CA PHE A 5 3.17 -8.47 -3.92
C PHE A 5 3.56 -8.67 -2.45
N LEU A 6 2.83 -8.08 -1.50
CA LEU A 6 3.17 -8.14 -0.07
C LEU A 6 3.17 -9.56 0.50
N LEU A 7 2.27 -10.43 0.03
CA LEU A 7 2.22 -11.82 0.50
C LEU A 7 3.40 -12.64 -0.02
N ARG A 8 3.74 -12.50 -1.31
CA ARG A 8 4.88 -13.21 -1.92
C ARG A 8 6.21 -12.71 -1.35
N THR A 9 6.28 -11.44 -0.98
CA THR A 9 7.50 -10.81 -0.46
C THR A 9 7.57 -10.80 1.06
N ALA A 10 6.65 -11.45 1.78
CA ALA A 10 6.64 -11.48 3.24
C ALA A 10 7.99 -11.98 3.81
N GLY A 11 8.63 -12.97 3.17
CA GLY A 11 9.94 -13.47 3.61
C GLY A 11 11.03 -12.39 3.69
N TYR A 12 10.99 -11.38 2.82
CA TYR A 12 11.95 -10.27 2.80
C TYR A 12 11.96 -9.53 4.14
N TRP A 13 10.80 -9.09 4.63
CA TRP A 13 10.72 -8.27 5.84
C TRP A 13 11.16 -9.05 7.08
N THR A 14 10.77 -10.31 7.21
CA THR A 14 11.27 -11.16 8.30
C THR A 14 12.78 -11.35 8.25
N SER A 15 13.38 -11.44 7.06
CA SER A 15 14.84 -11.54 6.92
C SER A 15 15.57 -10.22 7.23
N ALA A 16 14.89 -9.08 7.08
CA ALA A 16 15.38 -7.75 7.45
C ALA A 16 15.24 -7.45 8.95
N GLY A 17 14.64 -8.35 9.73
CA GLY A 17 14.44 -8.20 11.18
C GLY A 17 13.09 -7.60 11.58
N ASP A 18 12.18 -7.39 10.63
CA ASP A 18 10.83 -6.88 10.89
C ASP A 18 9.85 -7.98 11.33
N ALA A 19 8.88 -7.59 12.15
CA ALA A 19 7.68 -8.39 12.40
C ALA A 19 6.59 -8.02 11.39
N ILE A 20 5.89 -9.02 10.84
CA ILE A 20 4.80 -8.81 9.87
C ILE A 20 3.48 -9.28 10.45
N ALA A 21 2.46 -8.43 10.33
CA ALA A 21 1.07 -8.82 10.50
C ALA A 21 0.37 -8.74 9.14
N ILE A 22 -0.09 -9.89 8.65
CA ILE A 22 -0.93 -9.96 7.44
C ILE A 22 -2.39 -9.93 7.89
N VAL A 23 -3.14 -8.94 7.42
CA VAL A 23 -4.55 -8.75 7.74
C VAL A 23 -5.39 -9.28 6.57
N ASP A 24 -6.23 -10.28 6.86
CA ASP A 24 -7.22 -10.78 5.91
C ASP A 24 -8.54 -10.02 6.05
N ALA A 25 -9.49 -10.27 5.16
CA ALA A 25 -10.84 -9.72 5.30
C ALA A 25 -11.47 -10.18 6.64
N PRO A 26 -12.17 -9.29 7.35
CA PRO A 26 -12.88 -9.68 8.57
C PRO A 26 -13.97 -10.71 8.24
N SER A 27 -14.36 -11.51 9.24
CA SER A 27 -15.23 -12.67 9.03
C SER A 27 -16.62 -12.33 8.46
N ASP A 28 -17.10 -11.13 8.74
CA ASP A 28 -18.34 -10.56 8.21
C ASP A 28 -18.20 -10.05 6.76
N GLN A 29 -16.98 -10.05 6.21
CA GLN A 29 -16.64 -9.76 4.80
C GLN A 29 -15.98 -10.97 4.12
N SER A 30 -16.44 -12.17 4.43
CA SER A 30 -15.85 -13.44 3.95
C SER A 30 -15.86 -13.63 2.43
N SER A 31 -16.72 -12.91 1.69
CA SER A 31 -16.73 -12.88 0.22
C SER A 31 -15.74 -11.87 -0.38
N GLY A 32 -14.98 -11.17 0.46
CA GLY A 32 -14.07 -10.09 0.10
C GLY A 32 -14.63 -8.71 0.44
N MET A 33 -13.76 -7.70 0.37
CA MET A 33 -14.10 -6.31 0.70
C MET A 33 -14.16 -5.44 -0.56
N ASN A 34 -15.32 -4.82 -0.80
CA ASN A 34 -15.48 -3.75 -1.79
C ASN A 34 -14.93 -2.41 -1.25
N ASP A 35 -14.82 -1.41 -2.11
CA ASP A 35 -14.25 -0.11 -1.74
C ASP A 35 -15.12 0.63 -0.73
N ALA A 36 -16.44 0.48 -0.79
CA ALA A 36 -17.36 1.09 0.18
C ALA A 36 -17.07 0.60 1.60
N PHE A 37 -16.86 -0.71 1.80
CA PHE A 37 -16.44 -1.25 3.08
C PHE A 37 -15.02 -0.80 3.45
N ARG A 38 -14.07 -0.83 2.51
CA ARG A 38 -12.68 -0.40 2.78
C ARG A 38 -12.58 1.06 3.22
N LEU A 39 -13.46 1.93 2.71
CA LEU A 39 -13.58 3.35 3.04
C LEU A 39 -14.47 3.62 4.27
N SER A 40 -15.10 2.59 4.82
CA SER A 40 -16.01 2.73 5.97
C SER A 40 -15.24 2.99 7.26
N GLU A 41 -15.93 3.58 8.24
CA GLU A 41 -15.42 3.71 9.60
C GLU A 41 -15.21 2.35 10.26
N THR A 42 -16.10 1.38 9.98
CA THR A 42 -15.99 0.00 10.49
C THR A 42 -14.66 -0.63 10.15
N HIS A 43 -14.23 -0.55 8.89
CA HIS A 43 -12.96 -1.14 8.49
C HIS A 43 -11.74 -0.39 9.05
N ALA A 44 -11.84 0.94 9.21
CA ALA A 44 -10.80 1.70 9.90
C ALA A 44 -10.66 1.25 11.36
N GLN A 45 -11.79 0.99 12.04
CA GLN A 45 -11.82 0.48 13.41
C GLN A 45 -11.22 -0.92 13.52
N ASP A 46 -11.44 -1.80 12.54
CA ASP A 46 -10.78 -3.12 12.50
C ASP A 46 -9.25 -2.97 12.50
N LEU A 47 -8.73 -2.10 11.64
CA LEU A 47 -7.29 -1.82 11.55
C LEU A 47 -6.76 -1.11 12.80
N HIS A 48 -7.54 -0.23 13.42
CA HIS A 48 -7.21 0.40 14.71
C HIS A 48 -6.95 -0.66 15.78
N VAL A 49 -7.86 -1.62 15.95
CA VAL A 49 -7.73 -2.66 16.99
C VAL A 49 -6.50 -3.53 16.74
N ILE A 50 -6.22 -3.86 15.48
CA ILE A 50 -5.02 -4.63 15.10
C ILE A 50 -3.75 -3.85 15.46
N VAL A 51 -3.66 -2.56 15.08
CA VAL A 51 -2.49 -1.73 15.39
C VAL A 51 -2.32 -1.56 16.90
N ALA A 52 -3.41 -1.34 17.65
CA ALA A 52 -3.36 -1.24 19.11
C ALA A 52 -2.83 -2.53 19.75
N ALA A 53 -3.28 -3.71 19.29
CA ALA A 53 -2.78 -4.99 19.76
C ALA A 53 -1.29 -5.19 19.44
N LEU A 54 -0.84 -4.78 18.25
CA LEU A 54 0.57 -4.82 17.85
C LEU A 54 1.44 -3.88 18.71
N ARG A 55 0.98 -2.66 18.99
CA ARG A 55 1.68 -1.74 19.90
C ARG A 55 1.81 -2.32 21.30
N GLN A 56 0.78 -2.99 21.83
CA GLN A 56 0.86 -3.68 23.12
C GLN A 56 1.86 -4.83 23.10
N ARG A 57 1.90 -5.60 22.01
CA ARG A 57 2.80 -6.75 21.86
C ARG A 57 4.26 -6.33 21.64
N PHE A 58 4.48 -5.21 20.95
CA PHE A 58 5.79 -4.70 20.55
C PHE A 58 5.93 -3.20 20.88
N PRO A 59 6.00 -2.82 22.17
CA PRO A 59 5.89 -1.41 22.60
C PRO A 59 7.04 -0.50 22.13
N ALA A 60 8.20 -1.07 21.78
CA ALA A 60 9.35 -0.33 21.27
C ALA A 60 9.42 -0.28 19.73
N ALA A 61 8.55 -1.04 19.03
CA ALA A 61 8.58 -1.10 17.58
C ALA A 61 7.85 0.11 16.97
N LYS A 62 8.41 0.63 15.87
CA LYS A 62 7.65 1.47 14.95
C LYS A 62 6.70 0.60 14.13
N ILE A 63 5.53 1.13 13.79
CA ILE A 63 4.52 0.45 12.98
C ILE A 63 4.33 1.21 11.67
N ALA A 64 4.44 0.49 10.56
CA ALA A 64 4.07 0.98 9.25
C ALA A 64 2.85 0.24 8.71
N LEU A 65 1.91 0.97 8.11
CA LEU A 65 0.80 0.38 7.37
C LEU A 65 1.11 0.40 5.86
N VAL A 66 1.15 -0.79 5.27
CA VAL A 66 1.54 -0.97 3.86
C VAL A 66 0.39 -1.60 3.10
N GLY A 67 -0.01 -0.96 2.00
CA GLY A 67 -1.05 -1.44 1.09
C GLY A 67 -0.53 -1.62 -0.33
N THR A 68 -1.05 -2.62 -1.05
CA THR A 68 -0.84 -2.76 -2.51
C THR A 68 -2.16 -2.78 -3.24
N SER A 69 -2.26 -2.05 -4.36
CA SER A 69 -3.46 -2.04 -5.19
C SER A 69 -4.69 -1.68 -4.35
N ARG A 70 -5.77 -2.46 -4.38
CA ARG A 70 -6.97 -2.20 -3.54
C ARG A 70 -6.70 -2.15 -2.03
N GLY A 71 -5.60 -2.75 -1.56
CA GLY A 71 -5.17 -2.61 -0.17
C GLY A 71 -4.83 -1.17 0.22
N THR A 72 -4.43 -0.32 -0.74
CA THR A 72 -4.15 1.10 -0.48
C THR A 72 -5.41 1.87 -0.10
N ILE A 73 -6.60 1.38 -0.43
CA ILE A 73 -7.88 2.02 -0.08
C ILE A 73 -8.10 1.91 1.43
N SER A 74 -7.87 0.74 2.00
CA SER A 74 -7.93 0.51 3.45
C SER A 74 -6.88 1.36 4.20
N VAL A 75 -5.64 1.37 3.71
CA VAL A 75 -4.55 2.16 4.31
C VAL A 75 -4.81 3.66 4.19
N GLY A 76 -5.31 4.11 3.03
CA GLY A 76 -5.68 5.50 2.79
C GLY A 76 -6.84 5.96 3.68
N ASN A 77 -7.84 5.11 3.92
CA ASN A 77 -8.94 5.39 4.83
C ASN A 77 -8.45 5.59 6.28
N VAL A 78 -7.57 4.70 6.76
CA VAL A 78 -6.94 4.88 8.08
C VAL A 78 -6.10 6.16 8.12
N LEU A 79 -5.30 6.43 7.10
CA LEU A 79 -4.49 7.65 7.01
C LEU A 79 -5.37 8.92 7.09
N GLN A 80 -6.57 8.89 6.50
CA GLN A 80 -7.48 10.04 6.52
C GLN A 80 -8.11 10.26 7.90
N ARG A 81 -8.48 9.17 8.60
CA ARG A 81 -9.22 9.23 9.86
C ARG A 81 -8.31 9.35 11.08
N GLU A 82 -7.22 8.59 11.07
CA GLU A 82 -6.30 8.41 12.20
C GLU A 82 -4.84 8.44 11.73
N PRO A 83 -4.35 9.57 11.18
CA PRO A 83 -3.00 9.65 10.61
C PRO A 83 -1.86 9.39 11.60
N ARG A 84 -2.13 9.40 12.91
CA ARG A 84 -1.15 9.11 13.97
C ARG A 84 -1.26 7.67 14.50
N LEU A 85 -2.13 6.84 13.95
CA LEU A 85 -2.28 5.45 14.38
C LEU A 85 -1.00 4.64 14.10
N ALA A 86 -0.42 4.84 12.92
CA ALA A 86 0.86 4.27 12.52
C ALA A 86 1.94 5.36 12.39
N ASP A 87 3.20 4.95 12.48
CA ASP A 87 4.36 5.83 12.40
C ASP A 87 4.75 6.14 10.94
N ALA A 88 4.31 5.32 9.99
CA ALA A 88 4.46 5.55 8.55
C ALA A 88 3.40 4.81 7.72
N TYR A 89 3.13 5.30 6.51
CA TYR A 89 2.17 4.72 5.57
C TYR A 89 2.82 4.53 4.20
N VAL A 90 2.61 3.37 3.57
CA VAL A 90 3.16 3.07 2.24
C VAL A 90 2.05 2.59 1.31
N LEU A 91 1.85 3.32 0.21
CA LEU A 91 0.86 3.02 -0.83
C LEU A 91 1.59 2.53 -2.08
N THR A 92 1.58 1.23 -2.32
CA THR A 92 2.24 0.63 -3.48
C THR A 92 1.23 0.33 -4.59
N SER A 93 1.49 0.78 -5.82
CA SER A 93 0.58 0.67 -6.97
C SER A 93 -0.86 1.05 -6.62
N PRO A 94 -1.11 2.26 -6.07
CA PRO A 94 -2.39 2.62 -5.50
C PRO A 94 -3.53 2.57 -6.52
N VAL A 95 -4.72 2.16 -6.10
CA VAL A 95 -5.94 2.27 -6.93
C VAL A 95 -6.43 3.71 -6.86
N THR A 96 -6.05 4.52 -7.86
CA THR A 96 -6.31 5.97 -7.90
C THR A 96 -7.51 6.36 -8.76
N ILE A 97 -7.99 5.46 -9.62
CA ILE A 97 -9.12 5.72 -10.51
C ILE A 97 -10.30 4.83 -10.11
N GLY A 98 -11.43 5.46 -9.80
CA GLY A 98 -12.69 4.76 -9.58
C GLY A 98 -13.23 4.14 -10.88
N MET A 99 -13.72 2.91 -10.81
CA MET A 99 -14.25 2.18 -11.97
C MET A 99 -15.35 1.19 -11.55
N ARG A 100 -16.44 1.10 -12.32
CA ARG A 100 -17.55 0.16 -12.09
C ARG A 100 -18.19 0.26 -10.70
N GLY A 101 -18.39 1.48 -10.20
CA GLY A 101 -19.02 1.72 -8.88
C GLY A 101 -18.07 1.59 -7.69
N GLU A 102 -16.81 1.21 -7.94
CA GLU A 102 -15.73 1.18 -6.95
C GLU A 102 -14.97 2.51 -7.01
N ALA A 103 -14.81 3.19 -5.86
CA ALA A 103 -14.27 4.55 -5.82
C ALA A 103 -12.73 4.60 -5.87
N GLY A 104 -12.03 3.53 -5.48
CA GLY A 104 -10.60 3.59 -5.24
C GLY A 104 -10.23 4.65 -4.20
N LEU A 105 -9.10 5.31 -4.44
CA LEU A 105 -8.69 6.52 -3.75
C LEU A 105 -9.13 7.80 -4.50
N SER A 106 -9.99 7.68 -5.52
CA SER A 106 -10.41 8.86 -6.28
C SER A 106 -11.20 9.82 -5.38
N GLY A 107 -10.82 11.11 -5.40
CA GLY A 107 -11.42 12.13 -4.56
C GLY A 107 -10.96 12.14 -3.09
N MET A 108 -10.10 11.21 -2.67
CA MET A 108 -9.48 11.29 -1.34
C MET A 108 -8.45 12.42 -1.28
N HIS A 109 -8.55 13.20 -0.21
CA HIS A 109 -7.60 14.23 0.14
C HIS A 109 -7.20 14.02 1.60
N TRP A 110 -5.92 14.21 1.88
CA TRP A 110 -5.34 14.02 3.20
C TRP A 110 -4.71 15.32 3.68
N ASP A 111 -5.10 15.75 4.88
CA ASP A 111 -4.39 16.81 5.61
C ASP A 111 -3.53 16.19 6.70
N VAL A 112 -2.37 15.68 6.30
CA VAL A 112 -1.46 14.93 7.18
C VAL A 112 -0.10 15.61 7.22
N SER A 113 0.00 16.68 8.01
CA SER A 113 1.15 17.58 7.98
C SER A 113 2.46 16.99 8.53
N THR A 114 2.40 15.91 9.32
CA THR A 114 3.59 15.32 9.96
C THR A 114 3.71 13.81 9.82
N THR A 115 2.70 13.13 9.28
CA THR A 115 2.74 11.69 9.10
C THR A 115 3.51 11.34 7.83
N PRO A 116 4.58 10.53 7.91
CA PRO A 116 5.30 10.08 6.72
C PRO A 116 4.43 9.18 5.84
N VAL A 117 4.32 9.55 4.57
CA VAL A 117 3.60 8.77 3.55
C VAL A 117 4.48 8.61 2.31
N LEU A 118 4.65 7.37 1.87
CA LEU A 118 5.34 7.02 0.62
C LEU A 118 4.36 6.41 -0.37
N VAL A 119 4.33 6.97 -1.57
CA VAL A 119 3.66 6.36 -2.73
C VAL A 119 4.73 5.71 -3.62
N VAL A 120 4.55 4.44 -3.95
CA VAL A 120 5.43 3.70 -4.87
C VAL A 120 4.65 3.30 -6.10
N SER A 121 5.16 3.61 -7.29
CA SER A 121 4.49 3.25 -8.54
C SER A 121 5.49 2.88 -9.62
N ASN A 122 5.12 1.88 -10.42
CA ASN A 122 5.91 1.46 -11.57
C ASN A 122 5.50 2.27 -12.81
N GLU A 123 6.47 2.86 -13.51
CA GLU A 123 6.27 3.61 -14.76
C GLU A 123 5.52 2.82 -15.83
N ASN A 124 5.68 1.49 -15.83
CA ASN A 124 5.04 0.60 -16.80
C ASN A 124 3.79 -0.12 -16.23
N ASP A 125 3.21 0.37 -15.14
CA ASP A 125 1.97 -0.17 -14.58
C ASP A 125 0.81 0.01 -15.58
N GLY A 126 0.45 -1.07 -16.28
CA GLY A 126 -0.65 -1.08 -17.23
C GLY A 126 -2.02 -1.29 -16.57
N CYS A 127 -2.10 -1.39 -15.25
CA CYS A 127 -3.38 -1.53 -14.57
C CYS A 127 -4.20 -0.25 -14.71
N ARG A 128 -5.37 -0.36 -15.35
CA ARG A 128 -6.22 0.79 -15.69
C ARG A 128 -6.67 1.64 -14.49
N VAL A 129 -6.68 1.07 -13.30
CA VAL A 129 -7.11 1.77 -12.08
C VAL A 129 -5.95 2.27 -11.22
N SER A 130 -4.70 1.96 -11.60
CA SER A 130 -3.47 2.33 -10.88
C SER A 130 -2.40 2.95 -11.79
N PRO A 131 -2.75 3.82 -12.77
CA PRO A 131 -1.75 4.33 -13.69
C PRO A 131 -0.72 5.21 -12.96
N PHE A 132 0.54 5.09 -13.37
CA PHE A 132 1.68 5.83 -12.81
C PHE A 132 1.42 7.33 -12.68
N SER A 133 0.86 7.95 -13.74
CA SER A 133 0.57 9.39 -13.76
C SER A 133 -0.42 9.81 -12.67
N ALA A 134 -1.45 9.00 -12.40
CA ALA A 134 -2.43 9.30 -11.36
C ALA A 134 -1.86 9.06 -9.96
N ALA A 135 -0.99 8.06 -9.78
CA ALA A 135 -0.27 7.85 -8.52
C ALA A 135 0.68 9.03 -8.22
N HIS A 136 1.38 9.53 -9.24
CA HIS A 136 2.24 10.70 -9.11
C HIS A 136 1.45 11.97 -8.78
N THR A 137 0.31 12.20 -9.44
CA THR A 137 -0.60 13.33 -9.10
C THR A 137 -1.13 13.21 -7.67
N LEU A 138 -1.56 12.01 -7.24
CA LEU A 138 -2.02 11.77 -5.87
C LEU A 138 -0.94 12.14 -4.85
N ALA A 139 0.31 11.72 -5.08
CA ALA A 139 1.40 12.05 -4.17
C ALA A 139 1.70 13.56 -4.15
N LYS A 140 1.75 14.18 -5.33
CA LYS A 140 2.00 15.62 -5.47
C LYS A 140 0.94 16.47 -4.75
N ASP A 141 -0.34 16.20 -5.01
CA ASP A 141 -1.45 17.01 -4.49
C ASP A 141 -1.56 16.91 -2.97
N ASN A 142 -1.16 15.77 -2.38
CA ASN A 142 -1.17 15.54 -0.94
C ASN A 142 0.20 15.76 -0.27
N ARG A 143 1.22 16.21 -1.02
CA ARG A 143 2.60 16.43 -0.55
C ARG A 143 3.22 15.17 0.07
N PHE A 144 2.87 14.00 -0.46
CA PHE A 144 3.50 12.73 -0.09
C PHE A 144 4.83 12.55 -0.80
N GLN A 145 5.69 11.73 -0.22
CA GLN A 145 6.89 11.28 -0.89
C GLN A 145 6.52 10.29 -2.00
N PHE A 146 7.23 10.35 -3.13
CA PHE A 146 6.95 9.51 -4.29
C PHE A 146 8.22 8.79 -4.74
N LEU A 147 8.13 7.47 -4.88
CA LEU A 147 9.16 6.60 -5.42
C LEU A 147 8.69 6.05 -6.76
N ALA A 148 9.30 6.55 -7.83
CA ALA A 148 9.15 5.96 -9.16
C ALA A 148 10.08 4.75 -9.27
N VAL A 149 9.56 3.66 -9.84
CA VAL A 149 10.37 2.50 -10.22
C VAL A 149 10.01 2.09 -11.65
N SER A 150 10.88 1.33 -12.30
CA SER A 150 10.64 0.91 -13.68
C SER A 150 10.95 -0.57 -13.82
N SER A 151 9.92 -1.36 -14.11
CA SER A 151 10.05 -2.74 -14.61
C SER A 151 9.01 -2.97 -15.68
N SER A 152 9.41 -3.63 -16.75
CA SER A 152 8.53 -4.07 -17.84
C SER A 152 8.27 -5.58 -17.81
N GLU A 153 8.72 -6.29 -16.75
CA GLU A 153 8.60 -7.74 -16.66
C GLU A 153 7.15 -8.20 -16.46
N ARG A 154 6.76 -9.25 -17.18
CA ARG A 154 5.39 -9.77 -17.22
C ARG A 154 5.41 -11.29 -17.12
N GLY A 155 4.41 -11.86 -16.43
CA GLY A 155 4.24 -13.30 -16.24
C GLY A 155 3.87 -14.11 -17.48
N GLY A 156 4.28 -13.69 -18.68
CA GLY A 156 3.99 -14.34 -19.96
C GLY A 156 2.74 -13.80 -20.69
N ASN A 157 2.45 -14.38 -21.86
CA ASN A 157 1.32 -13.99 -22.71
C ASN A 157 -0.01 -14.13 -21.98
N GLY A 158 -0.84 -13.07 -22.03
CA GLY A 158 -2.15 -13.04 -21.39
C GLY A 158 -2.13 -12.76 -19.88
N ALA A 159 -0.96 -12.50 -19.28
CA ALA A 159 -0.88 -12.04 -17.90
C ALA A 159 -1.66 -10.73 -17.72
N SER A 160 -2.47 -10.66 -16.66
CA SER A 160 -3.24 -9.46 -16.36
C SER A 160 -2.33 -8.29 -16.05
N GLU A 161 -2.63 -7.13 -16.63
CA GLU A 161 -1.95 -5.86 -16.31
C GLU A 161 -2.05 -5.52 -14.82
N CYS A 162 -3.20 -5.77 -14.19
CA CYS A 162 -3.42 -5.61 -12.74
C CYS A 162 -3.00 -6.84 -11.92
N GLY A 163 -2.41 -7.84 -12.57
CA GLY A 163 -1.95 -9.05 -11.92
C GLY A 163 -0.71 -8.79 -11.07
N ALA A 164 -0.49 -9.61 -10.05
CA ALA A 164 0.70 -9.44 -9.24
C ALA A 164 1.99 -9.84 -9.97
N LYS A 165 1.92 -10.73 -10.96
CA LYS A 165 3.06 -11.07 -11.85
C LYS A 165 3.09 -10.15 -13.08
N SER A 166 3.13 -8.85 -12.84
CA SER A 166 3.23 -7.80 -13.85
C SER A 166 3.96 -6.58 -13.26
N PRO A 167 4.19 -5.49 -14.02
CA PRO A 167 4.69 -4.23 -13.49
C PRO A 167 3.88 -3.70 -12.30
N HIS A 168 2.55 -3.93 -12.28
CA HIS A 168 1.65 -3.55 -11.18
C HIS A 168 2.03 -4.18 -9.85
N GLY A 169 2.52 -5.42 -9.87
CA GLY A 169 3.02 -6.13 -8.69
C GLY A 169 4.54 -6.14 -8.57
N PHE A 170 5.23 -5.23 -9.26
CA PHE A 170 6.68 -5.04 -9.24
C PHE A 170 7.49 -6.27 -9.64
N LEU A 171 6.97 -7.09 -10.55
CA LEU A 171 7.65 -8.30 -11.00
C LEU A 171 9.06 -7.97 -11.53
N GLY A 172 10.05 -8.78 -11.13
CA GLY A 172 11.44 -8.66 -11.56
C GLY A 172 12.28 -7.68 -10.74
N ILE A 173 11.62 -6.81 -9.96
CA ILE A 173 12.26 -5.78 -9.15
C ILE A 173 11.77 -5.80 -7.69
N GLU A 174 11.18 -6.90 -7.24
CA GLU A 174 10.60 -6.97 -5.89
C GLU A 174 11.61 -6.58 -4.80
N THR A 175 12.80 -7.18 -4.80
CA THR A 175 13.84 -6.85 -3.82
C THR A 175 14.29 -5.39 -3.90
N GLN A 176 14.44 -4.84 -5.11
CA GLN A 176 14.81 -3.44 -5.29
C GLN A 176 13.78 -2.51 -4.65
N VAL A 177 12.49 -2.76 -4.90
CA VAL A 177 11.38 -1.98 -4.33
C VAL A 177 11.38 -2.09 -2.82
N LEU A 178 11.47 -3.30 -2.27
CA LEU A 178 11.43 -3.54 -0.82
C LEU A 178 12.62 -2.92 -0.11
N SER A 179 13.82 -2.98 -0.69
CA SER A 179 15.02 -2.34 -0.13
C SER A 179 14.97 -0.82 -0.18
N ALA A 180 14.29 -0.23 -1.17
CA ALA A 180 14.03 1.21 -1.17
C ALA A 180 13.00 1.58 -0.08
N VAL A 181 11.90 0.82 0.04
CA VAL A 181 10.88 1.07 1.08
C VAL A 181 11.46 0.88 2.49
N SER A 182 12.27 -0.16 2.72
CA SER A 182 12.92 -0.42 4.01
C SER A 182 13.84 0.72 4.43
N ARG A 183 14.74 1.19 3.53
CA ARG A 183 15.57 2.37 3.80
C ARG A 183 14.75 3.63 4.10
N TRP A 184 13.64 3.80 3.38
CA TRP A 184 12.73 4.92 3.63
C TRP A 184 12.03 4.82 5.00
N LEU A 185 11.68 3.61 5.46
CA LEU A 185 11.08 3.40 6.78
C LEU A 185 12.05 3.64 7.93
N GLU A 186 13.35 3.39 7.72
CA GLU A 186 14.40 3.71 8.69
C GLU A 186 14.54 5.23 8.88
N GLU A 187 14.50 5.98 7.79
CA GLU A 187 14.61 7.45 7.76
C GLU A 187 13.49 8.12 6.92
N PRO A 188 12.25 8.20 7.46
CA PRO A 188 11.11 8.74 6.73
C PRO A 188 11.29 10.25 6.51
N GLY A 189 11.77 10.62 5.33
CA GLY A 189 12.15 12.00 5.00
C GLY A 189 13.03 12.11 3.75
N THR A 190 13.73 11.03 3.41
CA THR A 190 14.56 10.95 2.21
C THR A 190 14.07 9.81 1.32
N VAL A 191 13.56 10.15 0.13
CA VAL A 191 13.29 9.13 -0.89
C VAL A 191 14.63 8.60 -1.40
N PRO A 192 14.90 7.27 -1.32
CA PRO A 192 16.12 6.72 -1.86
C PRO A 192 16.19 6.91 -3.37
N ARG A 193 17.37 7.31 -3.87
CA ARG A 193 17.66 7.34 -5.31
C ARG A 193 17.82 5.92 -5.86
#